data_AF-A0A3S1DWM3-F1
#
_entry.id   AF-A0A3S1DWM3-F1
#
_cell.length_a   1.000
_cell.length_b   1.000
_cell.length_c   1.000
_cell.angle_alpha   90.00
_cell.angle_beta   90.00
_cell.angle_gamma   90.00
#
_symmetry.space_group_name_H-M   'P 1'
#
loop_
_entity.id
_entity.type
_entity.pdbx_description
1 polymer ?
#
loop_
_entity_poly.entity_id
_entity_poly.type
_entity_poly.pdbx_seq_one_letter_code
_entity_poly.pdbx_strand_id
1 'polypeptide(L)'
;MWASRCCLRGPSIDTAISRRCFRFATSSRLTGIAASVQHYAQQGVVVNHKKIRRLMREHDLRPRTRSRFVATTDSDHDGPIFPNLARGFVASGPNQLWVSDIS
;
A
#
# COMPACT_ATOMS: atom_id res chain seq x y z
N MET A 1 -16.39 -9.85 15.81
CA MET A 1 -16.62 -11.31 15.74
C MET A 1 -15.86 -11.83 14.51
N TRP A 2 -14.56 -12.09 14.65
CA TRP A 2 -13.62 -12.48 13.58
C TRP A 2 -13.03 -13.83 13.96
N ALA A 3 -13.71 -14.90 13.60
CA ALA A 3 -13.23 -16.27 13.62
C ALA A 3 -14.17 -17.09 12.73
N SER A 4 -13.65 -18.18 12.18
CA SER A 4 -14.40 -19.21 11.44
C SER A 4 -14.43 -19.06 9.92
N ARG A 5 -13.26 -19.22 9.32
CA ARG A 5 -13.09 -20.08 8.13
C ARG A 5 -11.66 -20.62 8.08
N CYS A 6 -11.35 -21.47 9.06
CA CYS A 6 -10.16 -22.31 9.04
C CYS A 6 -10.63 -23.77 9.13
N CYS A 7 -9.88 -24.67 8.50
CA CYS A 7 -10.21 -26.07 8.17
C CYS A 7 -11.09 -26.16 6.91
N LEU A 8 -10.71 -26.81 5.79
CA LEU A 8 -10.16 -28.15 5.63
C LEU A 8 -9.44 -28.30 4.26
N ARG A 9 -8.12 -28.50 4.26
CA ARG A 9 -7.34 -29.29 3.27
C ARG A 9 -5.89 -29.37 3.76
N GLY A 10 -5.31 -30.58 3.80
CA GLY A 10 -3.99 -30.87 4.38
C GLY A 10 -2.81 -30.18 3.68
N PRO A 11 -1.55 -30.44 4.11
CA PRO A 11 -0.38 -29.68 3.68
C PRO A 11 0.05 -30.02 2.25
N SER A 12 -0.72 -29.56 1.26
CA SER A 12 -0.23 -29.43 -0.11
C SER A 12 0.77 -28.27 -0.18
N ILE A 13 1.58 -28.21 -1.23
CA ILE A 13 2.46 -27.07 -1.61
C ILE A 13 1.79 -25.69 -1.41
N ASP A 14 0.46 -25.65 -1.48
CA ASP A 14 -0.36 -24.46 -1.27
C ASP A 14 -0.27 -23.88 0.16
N THR A 15 0.04 -24.68 1.17
CA THR A 15 0.17 -24.21 2.57
C THR A 15 1.42 -23.36 2.77
N ALA A 16 2.54 -23.74 2.15
CA ALA A 16 3.79 -22.98 2.20
C ALA A 16 3.66 -21.65 1.43
N ILE A 17 3.05 -21.70 0.25
CA ILE A 17 2.74 -20.50 -0.55
C ILE A 17 1.78 -19.61 0.22
N SER A 18 0.69 -20.13 0.79
CA SER A 18 -0.26 -19.34 1.59
C SER A 18 0.42 -18.61 2.77
N ARG A 19 1.23 -19.33 3.56
CA ARG A 19 1.95 -18.74 4.70
C ARG A 19 2.92 -17.63 4.30
N ARG A 20 3.62 -17.78 3.16
CA ARG A 20 4.49 -16.73 2.61
C ARG A 20 3.70 -15.56 2.06
N CYS A 21 2.58 -15.83 1.38
CA CYS A 21 1.70 -14.81 0.82
C CYS A 21 1.14 -13.92 1.91
N PHE A 22 0.71 -14.51 3.02
CA PHE A 22 0.19 -13.79 4.18
C PHE A 22 1.24 -12.83 4.76
N ARG A 23 2.47 -13.34 4.96
CA ARG A 23 3.59 -12.56 5.50
C ARG A 23 4.00 -11.40 4.59
N PHE A 24 4.03 -11.64 3.29
CA PHE A 24 4.32 -10.61 2.28
C PHE A 24 3.20 -9.56 2.15
N ALA A 25 1.94 -9.99 2.25
CA ALA A 25 0.79 -9.08 2.20
C ALA A 25 0.70 -8.15 3.43
N THR A 26 1.18 -8.60 4.59
CA THR A 26 1.24 -7.79 5.81
C THR A 26 2.51 -6.94 5.93
N SER A 27 3.63 -7.35 5.34
CA SER A 27 4.90 -6.62 5.44
C SER A 27 5.14 -5.60 4.33
N SER A 28 4.52 -5.76 3.15
CA SER A 28 4.83 -4.94 1.98
C SER A 28 3.83 -3.79 1.78
N ARG A 29 4.37 -2.63 1.40
CA ARG A 29 3.59 -1.48 0.89
C ARG A 29 3.03 -1.74 -0.54
N LEU A 30 3.29 -2.91 -1.12
CA LEU A 30 2.99 -3.29 -2.51
C LEU A 30 2.09 -4.54 -2.53
N THR A 31 0.82 -4.39 -2.15
CA THR A 31 -0.11 -5.52 -2.11
C THR A 31 -0.82 -5.69 -3.45
N GLY A 32 -0.36 -6.64 -4.26
CA GLY A 32 -0.97 -6.98 -5.54
C GLY A 32 -0.62 -8.40 -5.99
N ILE A 33 -1.44 -8.97 -6.88
CA ILE A 33 -1.19 -10.31 -7.45
C ILE A 33 0.16 -10.33 -8.18
N ALA A 34 0.45 -9.32 -8.99
CA ALA A 34 1.72 -9.21 -9.73
C ALA A 34 2.93 -9.08 -8.80
N ALA A 35 2.84 -8.26 -7.75
CA ALA A 35 3.89 -8.12 -6.75
C ALA A 35 4.17 -9.44 -6.02
N SER A 36 3.12 -10.21 -5.73
CA SER A 36 3.24 -11.53 -5.12
C SER A 36 3.91 -12.52 -6.07
N VAL A 37 3.55 -12.54 -7.36
CA VAL A 37 4.21 -13.39 -8.38
C VAL A 37 5.71 -13.07 -8.44
N GLN A 38 6.08 -11.79 -8.49
CA GLN A 38 7.48 -11.38 -8.54
C GLN A 38 8.25 -11.76 -7.27
N HIS A 39 7.63 -11.62 -6.09
CA HIS A 39 8.22 -12.04 -4.82
C HIS A 39 8.55 -13.54 -4.80
N TYR A 40 7.63 -14.38 -5.29
CA TYR A 40 7.89 -15.82 -5.39
C TYR A 40 8.98 -16.15 -6.42
N ALA A 41 8.99 -15.45 -7.56
CA ALA A 41 10.02 -15.62 -8.57
C ALA A 41 11.43 -15.31 -8.02
N GLN A 42 11.57 -14.24 -7.23
CA GLN A 42 12.84 -13.90 -6.54
C GLN A 42 13.27 -14.96 -5.53
N GLN A 43 12.33 -15.76 -5.01
CA GLN A 43 12.59 -16.86 -4.09
C GLN A 43 12.75 -18.21 -4.80
N GLY A 44 12.83 -18.22 -6.14
CA GLY A 44 12.97 -19.44 -6.94
C GLY A 44 11.69 -20.28 -7.05
N VAL A 45 10.54 -19.74 -6.63
CA VAL A 45 9.25 -20.45 -6.68
C VAL A 45 8.43 -19.88 -7.84
N VAL A 46 8.21 -20.68 -8.89
CA VAL A 46 7.35 -20.27 -10.01
C VAL A 46 5.89 -20.55 -9.65
N VAL A 47 5.11 -19.50 -9.41
CA VAL A 47 3.69 -19.61 -9.07
C VAL A 47 2.83 -18.88 -10.10
N ASN A 48 1.80 -19.57 -10.61
CA ASN A 48 0.82 -18.95 -11.50
C ASN A 48 0.00 -17.88 -10.75
N HIS A 49 -0.17 -16.71 -11.34
CA HIS A 49 -1.00 -15.61 -10.83
C HIS A 49 -2.44 -16.04 -10.49
N LYS A 50 -3.01 -17.04 -11.19
CA LYS A 50 -4.34 -17.61 -10.90
C LYS A 50 -4.38 -18.29 -9.52
N LYS A 51 -3.31 -19.02 -9.16
CA LYS A 51 -3.19 -19.69 -7.86
C LYS A 51 -3.09 -18.66 -6.73
N ILE A 52 -2.28 -17.63 -6.90
CA ILE A 52 -2.16 -16.52 -5.94
C ILE A 52 -3.51 -15.83 -5.75
N ARG A 53 -4.22 -15.51 -6.84
CA ARG A 53 -5.57 -14.90 -6.75
C ARG A 53 -6.54 -15.76 -5.94
N ARG A 54 -6.54 -17.07 -6.16
CA ARG A 54 -7.38 -18.01 -5.42
C ARG A 54 -7.02 -18.03 -3.93
N LEU A 55 -5.73 -18.17 -3.60
CA LEU A 55 -5.24 -18.17 -2.22
C LEU A 55 -5.56 -16.85 -1.50
N MET A 56 -5.38 -15.71 -2.17
CA MET A 56 -5.76 -14.41 -1.60
C MET A 56 -7.26 -14.34 -1.29
N ARG A 57 -8.13 -14.86 -2.16
CA ARG A 57 -9.58 -14.92 -1.92
C ARG A 57 -9.95 -15.87 -0.78
N GLU A 58 -9.35 -17.06 -0.72
CA GLU A 58 -9.59 -18.05 0.34
C GLU A 58 -9.20 -17.52 1.74
N HIS A 59 -8.22 -16.63 1.80
CA HIS A 59 -7.74 -16.01 3.04
C HIS A 59 -8.27 -14.58 3.27
N ASP A 60 -9.29 -14.15 2.51
CA ASP A 60 -9.88 -12.80 2.58
C ASP A 60 -8.85 -11.65 2.44
N LEU A 61 -7.71 -11.92 1.80
CA LEU A 61 -6.65 -10.95 1.53
C LEU A 61 -7.02 -10.10 0.32
N ARG A 62 -7.30 -8.82 0.56
CA ARG A 62 -7.58 -7.86 -0.53
C ARG A 62 -6.27 -7.21 -0.98
N PRO A 63 -5.88 -7.32 -2.26
CA PRO A 63 -4.75 -6.55 -2.78
C PRO A 63 -5.07 -5.04 -2.68
N ARG A 64 -4.16 -4.26 -2.09
CA ARG A 64 -4.31 -2.81 -2.03
C ARG A 64 -3.84 -2.23 -3.36
N THR A 65 -4.77 -1.76 -4.16
CA THR A 65 -4.44 -1.01 -5.38
C THR A 65 -3.65 0.24 -4.98
N ARG A 66 -2.53 0.50 -5.66
CA ARG A 66 -1.84 1.78 -5.54
C ARG A 66 -2.76 2.88 -6.04
N SER A 67 -3.11 3.82 -5.18
CA SER A 67 -3.75 5.06 -5.63
C SER A 67 -2.74 5.81 -6.50
N ARG A 68 -3.20 6.35 -7.63
CA ARG A 68 -2.41 7.32 -8.37
C ARG A 68 -2.36 8.59 -7.53
N PHE A 69 -1.17 9.05 -7.21
CA PHE A 69 -0.99 10.40 -6.66
C PHE A 69 -0.98 11.34 -7.86
N VAL A 70 -1.93 12.26 -7.91
CA VAL A 70 -1.97 13.34 -8.89
C VAL A 70 -1.50 14.58 -8.15
N ALA A 71 -0.32 15.08 -8.49
CA ALA A 71 0.12 16.39 -8.03
C ALA A 71 -0.69 17.42 -8.82
N THR A 72 -1.67 18.04 -8.19
CA THR A 72 -2.46 19.12 -8.81
C THR A 72 -1.66 20.42 -8.87
N THR A 73 -0.72 20.60 -7.94
CA THR A 73 0.19 21.74 -7.89
C THR A 73 1.47 21.41 -8.63
N ASP A 74 1.70 22.09 -9.75
CA ASP A 74 3.00 22.08 -10.41
C ASP A 74 3.98 22.87 -9.54
N SER A 75 4.78 22.16 -8.74
CA SER A 75 5.83 22.77 -7.93
C SER A 75 7.13 22.99 -8.72
N ASP A 76 7.18 22.51 -9.97
CA ASP A 76 8.34 22.58 -10.87
C ASP A 76 8.07 23.61 -11.98
N HIS A 77 7.72 24.82 -11.55
CA HIS A 77 7.48 25.95 -12.43
C HIS A 77 8.66 26.93 -12.40
N ASP A 78 8.94 27.58 -13.53
CA ASP A 78 9.98 28.63 -13.62
C ASP A 78 9.58 29.96 -12.94
N GLY A 79 8.38 30.02 -12.37
CA GLY A 79 7.90 31.18 -11.61
C GLY A 79 8.63 31.36 -10.27
N PRO A 80 8.64 32.59 -9.70
CA PRO A 80 9.27 32.87 -8.42
C PRO A 80 8.59 32.09 -7.30
N ILE A 81 9.36 31.23 -6.61
CA ILE A 81 8.92 30.55 -5.40
C ILE A 81 9.00 31.55 -4.24
N PHE A 82 7.85 31.96 -3.72
CA PHE A 82 7.82 32.86 -2.57
C PHE A 82 8.28 32.12 -1.29
N PRO A 83 9.17 32.73 -0.49
CA PRO A 83 9.60 32.12 0.76
C PRO A 83 8.41 32.01 1.72
N ASN A 84 8.33 30.87 2.42
CA ASN A 84 7.32 30.69 3.45
C ASN A 84 7.60 31.63 4.64
N LEU A 85 6.88 32.75 4.71
CA LEU A 85 7.01 33.77 5.75
C LEU A 85 6.48 33.31 7.12
N ALA A 86 5.66 32.25 7.17
CA ALA A 86 5.20 31.68 8.42
C ALA A 86 6.23 30.73 9.06
N ARG A 87 7.35 30.46 8.38
CA ARG A 87 8.40 29.56 8.90
C ARG A 87 9.06 30.20 10.12
N GLY A 88 8.74 29.69 11.31
CA GLY A 88 9.23 30.20 12.60
C GLY A 88 8.30 31.19 13.29
N PHE A 89 7.09 31.43 12.75
CA PHE A 89 6.07 32.24 13.41
C PHE A 89 5.49 31.49 14.62
N VAL A 90 5.54 32.11 15.80
CA VAL A 90 4.90 31.60 17.02
C VAL A 90 3.66 32.44 17.29
N ALA A 91 2.49 31.85 17.12
CA ALA A 91 1.23 32.51 17.46
C ALA A 91 1.07 32.58 18.99
N SER A 92 0.90 33.78 19.52
CA SER A 92 0.61 34.07 20.93
C SER A 92 -0.88 34.23 21.23
N GLY A 93 -1.74 34.25 20.20
CA GLY A 93 -3.19 34.41 20.34
C GLY A 93 -3.97 34.02 19.07
N PRO A 94 -5.31 34.02 19.14
CA PRO A 94 -6.17 33.71 18.00
C PRO A 94 -6.07 34.77 16.89
N ASN A 95 -6.41 34.39 15.66
CA ASN A 95 -6.46 35.26 14.46
C ASN A 95 -5.12 35.87 13.99
N GLN A 96 -3.99 35.26 14.34
CA GLN A 96 -2.66 35.79 14.02
C GLN A 96 -2.01 35.21 12.75
N LEU A 97 -2.46 34.05 12.28
CA LEU A 97 -2.00 33.43 11.05
C LEU A 97 -3.20 32.81 10.35
N TRP A 98 -3.43 33.20 9.10
CA TRP A 98 -4.49 32.67 8.25
C TRP A 98 -3.83 31.97 7.08
N VAL A 99 -4.13 30.70 6.90
CA VAL A 99 -3.62 29.89 5.78
C VAL A 99 -4.80 29.61 4.87
N SER A 100 -4.68 29.98 3.61
CA SER A 100 -5.61 29.61 2.55
C SER A 100 -4.84 28.87 1.47
N ASP A 101 -5.31 27.69 1.12
CA ASP A 101 -4.82 27.00 -0.07
C ASP A 101 -5.39 27.73 -1.30
N ILE A 102 -4.51 28.25 -2.16
CA ILE A 102 -4.90 28.70 -3.50
C ILE A 102 -4.59 27.54 -4.43
N SER A 103 -5.64 26.98 -5.03
CA SER A 103 -5.54 25.89 -6.01
C SER A 103 -5.14 26.39 -7.39
#